data_AF-A0A7Y4ZJ98-F1
#
_entry.id   AF-A0A7Y4ZJ98-F1
#
_cell.length_a   1.000
_cell.length_b   1.000
_cell.length_c   1.000
_cell.angle_alpha   90.00
_cell.angle_beta   90.00
_cell.angle_gamma   90.00
#
_symmetry.space_group_name_H-M   'P 1'
#
loop_
_entity.id
_entity.type
_entity.pdbx_description
1 polymer ?
#
loop_
_entity_poly.entity_id
_entity_poly.type
_entity_poly.pdbx_seq_one_letter_code
_entity_poly.pdbx_strand_id
1 'polypeptide(L)'
;MGADYIGFRGCDLQRSLGVDGFLGKLKLRAYKGAIEAQVPEEQRATVQVQVQVTGRAPQTLSYGGICQELDTFARGSAECPSCPVGGGAPVGCYRYVGYPVDAITEEVAFSFFCGGLDTPDSIADQLYRDIVSQVPLGSGWHTQRPGPLAELPTPFVYTSPGGRRVDSAQLLAAMFITLEHPALVVAYARFFHELLAFVAVERDAIATLEPDGQIRLKVEIARPEDAGPATMRALERAKALYGSRTLRELGDVADLINQTIPYALQGAGYVHVDG
;
A
#
# COMPACT_ATOMS: atom_id res chain seq x y z
N MET A 1 -4.97 4.31 -18.90
CA MET A 1 -5.13 5.14 -17.67
C MET A 1 -5.75 4.27 -16.58
N GLY A 2 -4.91 3.52 -15.87
CA GLY A 2 -5.31 2.75 -14.69
C GLY A 2 -4.82 3.49 -13.45
N ALA A 3 -5.72 3.75 -12.50
CA ALA A 3 -5.35 4.33 -11.21
C ALA A 3 -5.76 3.31 -10.16
N ASP A 4 -4.77 2.84 -9.43
CA ASP A 4 -4.85 1.74 -8.51
C ASP A 4 -4.50 2.22 -7.11
N TYR A 5 -5.38 1.88 -6.18
CA TYR A 5 -5.46 2.50 -4.88
C TYR A 5 -4.83 1.60 -3.85
N ILE A 6 -4.10 2.23 -2.97
CA ILE A 6 -3.86 1.72 -1.63
C ILE A 6 -4.42 2.85 -0.77
N GLY A 7 -5.75 3.01 -0.57
CA GLY A 7 -6.29 3.86 0.52
C GLY A 7 -7.78 3.82 0.88
N PHE A 8 -8.28 2.98 1.82
CA PHE A 8 -9.68 3.04 2.30
C PHE A 8 -9.79 2.97 3.83
N ARG A 9 -9.66 4.11 4.53
CA ARG A 9 -9.86 4.26 5.98
C ARG A 9 -11.32 4.14 6.40
N GLY A 10 -12.25 4.27 5.46
CA GLY A 10 -13.68 4.36 5.75
C GLY A 10 -14.06 5.69 6.43
N CYS A 11 -13.33 6.79 6.16
CA CYS A 11 -13.80 8.10 6.59
C CYS A 11 -15.12 8.47 5.91
N ASP A 12 -15.84 9.47 6.40
CA ASP A 12 -17.16 9.85 5.87
C ASP A 12 -17.14 10.15 4.36
N LEU A 13 -16.05 10.75 3.86
CA LEU A 13 -15.86 10.99 2.43
C LEU A 13 -15.74 9.68 1.63
N GLN A 14 -15.04 8.68 2.17
CA GLN A 14 -14.87 7.38 1.52
C GLN A 14 -16.14 6.53 1.59
N ARG A 15 -16.85 6.57 2.73
CA ARG A 15 -18.14 5.89 2.90
C ARG A 15 -19.21 6.45 1.98
N SER A 16 -19.30 7.79 1.84
CA SER A 16 -20.28 8.43 0.96
C SER A 16 -20.02 8.16 -0.53
N LEU A 17 -18.75 8.11 -0.94
CA LEU A 17 -18.38 7.81 -2.33
C LEU A 17 -18.48 6.32 -2.67
N GLY A 18 -18.33 5.44 -1.67
CA GLY A 18 -18.14 4.02 -1.89
C GLY A 18 -16.82 3.73 -2.64
N VAL A 19 -16.52 2.44 -2.85
CA VAL A 19 -15.29 2.02 -3.53
C VAL A 19 -15.24 2.60 -4.95
N ASP A 20 -16.25 2.32 -5.77
CA ASP A 20 -16.33 2.78 -7.17
C ASP A 20 -16.27 4.30 -7.34
N GLY A 21 -16.99 5.04 -6.49
CA GLY A 21 -17.01 6.50 -6.56
C GLY A 21 -15.67 7.09 -6.13
N PHE A 22 -15.05 6.51 -5.10
CA PHE A 22 -13.71 6.90 -4.69
C PHE A 22 -12.71 6.64 -5.80
N LEU A 23 -12.76 5.45 -6.43
CA LEU A 23 -11.99 5.03 -7.63
C LEU A 23 -12.15 5.99 -8.82
N GLY A 24 -13.37 6.47 -9.04
CA GLY A 24 -13.65 7.47 -10.05
C GLY A 24 -12.88 8.77 -9.83
N LYS A 25 -12.83 9.27 -8.58
CA LYS A 25 -12.19 10.56 -8.28
C LYS A 25 -10.68 10.59 -8.54
N LEU A 26 -9.90 9.53 -8.29
CA LEU A 26 -8.48 9.56 -8.65
C LEU A 26 -8.25 9.34 -10.15
N LYS A 27 -9.13 8.58 -10.85
CA LYS A 27 -9.05 8.50 -12.33
C LYS A 27 -9.19 9.89 -12.96
N LEU A 28 -10.11 10.72 -12.44
CA LEU A 28 -10.23 12.12 -12.86
C LEU A 28 -8.93 12.91 -12.65
N ARG A 29 -8.21 12.68 -11.55
CA ARG A 29 -6.92 13.34 -11.26
C ARG A 29 -5.85 12.92 -12.27
N ALA A 30 -5.79 11.63 -12.59
CA ALA A 30 -4.89 11.12 -13.62
C ALA A 30 -5.21 11.72 -15.00
N TYR A 31 -6.51 11.84 -15.35
CA TYR A 31 -6.94 12.48 -16.60
C TYR A 31 -6.50 13.95 -16.63
N LYS A 32 -6.70 14.69 -15.55
CA LYS A 32 -6.23 16.07 -15.42
C LYS A 32 -4.72 16.18 -15.63
N GLY A 33 -3.93 15.36 -14.93
CA GLY A 33 -2.48 15.36 -15.06
C GLY A 33 -1.99 15.04 -16.48
N ALA A 34 -2.60 14.06 -17.15
CA ALA A 34 -2.29 13.72 -18.53
C ALA A 34 -2.62 14.86 -19.50
N ILE A 35 -3.78 15.50 -19.35
CA ILE A 35 -4.17 16.67 -20.15
C ILE A 35 -3.19 17.82 -19.91
N GLU A 36 -2.86 18.13 -18.66
CA GLU A 36 -1.96 19.25 -18.33
C GLU A 36 -0.54 19.05 -18.87
N ALA A 37 -0.06 17.81 -18.93
CA ALA A 37 1.25 17.47 -19.48
C ALA A 37 1.31 17.53 -21.01
N GLN A 38 0.20 17.29 -21.71
CA GLN A 38 0.18 17.12 -23.17
C GLN A 38 -0.49 18.28 -23.91
N VAL A 39 -1.34 19.06 -23.24
CA VAL A 39 -2.15 20.11 -23.86
C VAL A 39 -1.76 21.49 -23.30
N PRO A 40 -1.43 22.46 -24.17
CA PRO A 40 -1.18 23.86 -23.78
C PRO A 40 -2.36 24.46 -23.01
N GLU A 41 -2.09 25.31 -22.03
CA GLU A 41 -3.07 25.81 -21.07
C GLU A 41 -4.29 26.45 -21.75
N GLU A 42 -4.06 27.27 -22.77
CA GLU A 42 -5.10 27.94 -23.57
C GLU A 42 -6.05 26.99 -24.31
N GLN A 43 -5.65 25.73 -24.51
CA GLN A 43 -6.43 24.71 -25.23
C GLN A 43 -7.11 23.72 -24.29
N ARG A 44 -6.77 23.69 -22.99
CA ARG A 44 -7.30 22.66 -22.06
C ARG A 44 -8.82 22.71 -21.91
N ALA A 45 -9.40 23.91 -21.95
CA ALA A 45 -10.85 24.10 -21.75
C ALA A 45 -11.72 23.41 -22.82
N THR A 46 -11.17 23.15 -24.02
CA THR A 46 -11.90 22.50 -25.11
C THR A 46 -11.73 20.98 -25.12
N VAL A 47 -10.85 20.43 -24.27
CA VAL A 47 -10.56 19.00 -24.21
C VAL A 47 -11.75 18.22 -23.65
N GLN A 48 -12.09 17.14 -24.33
CA GLN A 48 -13.06 16.14 -23.89
C GLN A 48 -12.39 14.77 -23.84
N VAL A 49 -12.62 14.04 -22.76
CA VAL A 49 -12.12 12.69 -22.54
C VAL A 49 -13.30 11.74 -22.63
N GLN A 50 -13.27 10.80 -23.57
CA GLN A 50 -14.23 9.71 -23.62
C GLN A 50 -13.72 8.55 -22.77
N VAL A 51 -14.53 8.12 -21.81
CA VAL A 51 -14.22 7.05 -20.87
C VAL A 51 -15.16 5.88 -21.16
N GLN A 52 -14.59 4.74 -21.49
CA GLN A 52 -15.32 3.49 -21.62
C GLN A 52 -14.92 2.56 -20.47
N VAL A 53 -15.91 2.11 -19.71
CA VAL A 53 -15.73 1.16 -18.61
C VAL A 53 -16.48 -0.11 -18.97
N THR A 54 -15.82 -1.26 -18.90
CA THR A 54 -16.43 -2.57 -19.19
C THR A 54 -17.73 -2.74 -18.40
N GLY A 55 -18.83 -3.00 -19.10
CA GLY A 55 -20.16 -3.15 -18.49
C GLY A 55 -20.92 -1.84 -18.22
N ARG A 56 -20.42 -0.67 -18.64
CA ARG A 56 -21.12 0.62 -18.55
C ARG A 56 -21.13 1.34 -19.90
N ALA A 57 -22.11 2.23 -20.08
CA ALA A 57 -22.18 3.10 -21.25
C ALA A 57 -20.96 4.05 -21.27
N PRO A 58 -20.40 4.35 -22.44
CA PRO A 58 -19.35 5.36 -22.57
C PRO A 58 -19.81 6.71 -22.01
N GLN A 59 -18.91 7.40 -21.32
CA GLN A 59 -19.14 8.73 -20.78
C GLN A 59 -18.13 9.72 -21.35
N THR A 60 -18.58 10.93 -21.66
CA THR A 60 -17.69 12.02 -22.08
C THR A 60 -17.51 13.00 -20.92
N LEU A 61 -16.27 13.27 -20.56
CA LEU A 61 -15.87 14.18 -19.49
C LEU A 61 -15.16 15.38 -20.07
N SER A 62 -15.63 16.60 -19.78
CA SER A 62 -14.90 17.82 -20.14
C SER A 62 -13.79 18.10 -19.13
N TYR A 63 -12.71 18.76 -19.56
CA TYR A 63 -11.66 19.20 -18.65
C TYR A 63 -12.21 20.06 -17.49
N GLY A 64 -13.14 20.98 -17.80
CA GLY A 64 -13.80 21.79 -16.77
C GLY A 64 -14.58 20.95 -15.75
N GLY A 65 -15.29 19.91 -16.21
CA GLY A 65 -15.99 18.97 -15.33
C GLY A 65 -15.04 18.14 -14.46
N ILE A 66 -13.93 17.68 -15.04
CA ILE A 66 -12.85 16.98 -14.32
C ILE A 66 -12.31 17.87 -13.19
N CYS A 67 -11.97 19.13 -13.48
CA CYS A 67 -11.46 20.06 -12.47
C CYS A 67 -12.48 20.31 -11.36
N GLN A 68 -13.74 20.56 -11.69
CA GLN A 68 -14.79 20.81 -10.71
C GLN A 68 -15.04 19.62 -9.75
N GLU A 69 -15.02 18.41 -10.31
CA GLU A 69 -15.14 17.17 -9.54
C GLU A 69 -13.97 16.98 -8.57
N LEU A 70 -12.75 17.30 -9.04
CA LEU A 70 -11.53 17.22 -8.25
C LEU A 70 -11.45 18.30 -7.18
N ASP A 71 -11.86 19.53 -7.46
CA ASP A 71 -11.95 20.62 -6.49
C ASP A 71 -12.95 20.28 -5.38
N THR A 72 -14.05 19.61 -5.74
CA THR A 72 -15.02 19.10 -4.77
C THR A 72 -14.42 18.01 -3.90
N PHE A 73 -13.67 17.09 -4.50
CA PHE A 73 -12.98 16.03 -3.77
C PHE A 73 -11.87 16.56 -2.86
N ALA A 74 -11.13 17.57 -3.32
CA ALA A 74 -10.04 18.22 -2.60
C ALA A 74 -10.51 19.11 -1.43
N ARG A 75 -11.82 19.37 -1.30
CA ARG A 75 -12.38 20.01 -0.10
C ARG A 75 -12.43 19.06 1.10
N GLY A 76 -12.30 17.76 0.90
CA GLY A 76 -12.18 16.77 1.97
C GLY A 76 -13.46 16.63 2.81
N SER A 77 -13.28 16.17 4.05
CA SER A 77 -14.34 16.09 5.07
C SER A 77 -13.85 16.69 6.40
N ALA A 78 -14.75 16.83 7.37
CA ALA A 78 -14.41 17.36 8.69
C ALA A 78 -13.31 16.55 9.43
N GLU A 79 -13.10 15.29 9.05
CA GLU A 79 -12.06 14.41 9.61
C GLU A 79 -10.68 14.57 8.93
N CYS A 80 -10.60 15.28 7.80
CA CYS A 80 -9.34 15.44 7.05
C CYS A 80 -8.26 16.22 7.82
N PRO A 81 -8.56 17.32 8.56
CA PRO A 81 -7.57 18.06 9.34
C PRO A 81 -6.88 17.24 10.45
N SER A 82 -7.57 16.23 10.99
CA SER A 82 -7.04 15.30 11.99
C SER A 82 -6.59 13.97 11.37
N CYS A 83 -6.58 13.87 10.04
CA CYS A 83 -6.25 12.65 9.33
C CYS A 83 -4.75 12.35 9.46
N PRO A 84 -4.36 11.26 10.14
CA PRO A 84 -2.96 10.89 10.36
C PRO A 84 -2.21 10.62 9.06
N VAL A 85 -2.97 10.22 8.05
CA VAL A 85 -2.52 9.84 6.72
C VAL A 85 -2.35 11.05 5.80
N GLY A 86 -3.23 12.04 5.94
CA GLY A 86 -3.27 13.24 5.09
C GLY A 86 -2.50 14.43 5.65
N GLY A 87 -1.94 14.32 6.87
CA GLY A 87 -1.18 15.41 7.50
C GLY A 87 -2.00 16.70 7.66
N GLY A 88 -3.31 16.58 7.83
CA GLY A 88 -4.25 17.70 7.92
C GLY A 88 -4.70 18.29 6.58
N ALA A 89 -4.18 17.80 5.46
CA ALA A 89 -4.61 18.25 4.14
C ALA A 89 -5.82 17.43 3.63
N PRO A 90 -6.83 18.07 2.99
CA PRO A 90 -8.02 17.42 2.45
C PRO A 90 -7.78 16.61 1.16
N VAL A 91 -6.58 16.09 0.97
CA VAL A 91 -6.18 15.36 -0.23
C VAL A 91 -6.65 13.92 -0.19
N GLY A 92 -7.40 13.54 -1.23
CA GLY A 92 -7.93 12.20 -1.51
C GLY A 92 -7.03 11.07 -1.02
N CYS A 93 -7.43 10.43 0.06
CA CYS A 93 -6.60 9.50 0.83
C CYS A 93 -6.15 8.29 -0.01
N TYR A 94 -4.98 8.39 -0.62
CA TYR A 94 -4.31 7.34 -1.42
C TYR A 94 -3.38 6.48 -0.56
N ARG A 95 -3.69 6.27 0.72
CA ARG A 95 -2.86 5.49 1.66
C ARG A 95 -3.72 4.50 2.48
N TYR A 96 -3.49 3.18 2.36
CA TYR A 96 -4.40 2.09 2.80
C TYR A 96 -3.86 1.30 3.95
N VAL A 97 -4.52 1.52 5.08
CA VAL A 97 -5.00 0.41 5.88
C VAL A 97 -6.36 0.84 6.41
N GLY A 98 -7.41 0.07 6.09
CA GLY A 98 -8.78 0.35 6.53
C GLY A 98 -9.10 -0.12 7.94
N TYR A 99 -8.09 -0.70 8.58
CA TYR A 99 -8.08 -1.29 9.90
C TYR A 99 -6.63 -1.21 10.40
N PRO A 100 -6.37 -1.38 11.69
CA PRO A 100 -5.00 -1.41 12.16
C PRO A 100 -4.23 -2.53 11.46
N VAL A 101 -2.99 -2.27 11.05
CA VAL A 101 -2.09 -3.31 10.51
C VAL A 101 -1.97 -4.41 11.56
N ASP A 102 -2.31 -5.63 11.16
CA ASP A 102 -2.22 -6.76 12.09
C ASP A 102 -0.78 -7.02 12.51
N ALA A 103 -0.61 -7.46 13.76
CA ALA A 103 0.71 -7.55 14.39
C ALA A 103 1.69 -8.43 13.61
N ILE A 104 1.20 -9.53 13.01
CA ILE A 104 2.03 -10.44 12.24
C ILE A 104 2.47 -9.83 10.90
N THR A 105 1.65 -8.99 10.28
CA THR A 105 2.05 -8.26 9.07
C THR A 105 3.15 -7.25 9.38
N GLU A 106 2.99 -6.47 10.45
CA GLU A 106 4.03 -5.52 10.87
C GLU A 106 5.35 -6.24 11.19
N GLU A 107 5.27 -7.36 11.92
CA GLU A 107 6.45 -8.19 12.24
C GLU A 107 7.14 -8.72 10.98
N VAL A 108 6.39 -9.34 10.06
CA VAL A 108 6.96 -9.96 8.85
C VAL A 108 7.53 -8.90 7.90
N ALA A 109 6.82 -7.79 7.69
CA ALA A 109 7.30 -6.69 6.86
C ALA A 109 8.56 -6.05 7.44
N PHE A 110 8.59 -5.85 8.76
CA PHE A 110 9.75 -5.28 9.43
C PHE A 110 10.95 -6.24 9.41
N SER A 111 10.72 -7.54 9.64
CA SER A 111 11.76 -8.57 9.56
C SER A 111 12.38 -8.66 8.16
N PHE A 112 11.54 -8.73 7.12
CA PHE A 112 11.97 -8.69 5.72
C PHE A 112 12.83 -7.45 5.42
N PHE A 113 12.35 -6.27 5.83
CA PHE A 113 13.06 -5.02 5.58
C PHE A 113 14.42 -4.99 6.29
N CYS A 114 14.47 -5.37 7.56
CA CYS A 114 15.72 -5.39 8.33
C CYS A 114 16.73 -6.39 7.77
N GLY A 115 16.27 -7.57 7.32
CA GLY A 115 17.13 -8.58 6.69
C GLY A 115 17.81 -8.08 5.41
N GLY A 116 17.16 -7.19 4.65
CA GLY A 116 17.73 -6.57 3.46
C GLY A 116 18.54 -5.30 3.73
N LEU A 117 18.35 -4.63 4.87
CA LEU A 117 18.81 -3.24 5.08
C LEU A 117 20.32 -3.04 4.92
N ASP A 118 21.11 -4.05 5.29
CA ASP A 118 22.58 -4.01 5.23
C ASP A 118 23.15 -4.65 3.96
N THR A 119 22.29 -5.19 3.10
CA THR A 119 22.69 -5.73 1.79
C THR A 119 22.65 -4.59 0.77
N PRO A 120 23.80 -4.16 0.20
CA PRO A 120 23.84 -3.08 -0.77
C PRO A 120 22.91 -3.36 -1.96
N ASP A 121 22.17 -2.34 -2.39
CA ASP A 121 21.24 -2.39 -3.51
C ASP A 121 20.07 -3.39 -3.36
N SER A 122 19.85 -3.94 -2.17
CA SER A 122 18.59 -4.61 -1.86
C SER A 122 17.42 -3.62 -1.94
N ILE A 123 16.20 -4.11 -2.12
CA ILE A 123 15.05 -3.20 -2.14
C ILE A 123 14.87 -2.46 -0.80
N ALA A 124 15.26 -3.07 0.32
CA ALA A 124 15.23 -2.43 1.63
C ALA A 124 16.29 -1.32 1.76
N ASP A 125 17.51 -1.54 1.28
CA ASP A 125 18.57 -0.51 1.26
C ASP A 125 18.16 0.69 0.38
N GLN A 126 17.61 0.41 -0.81
CA GLN A 126 17.12 1.45 -1.73
C GLN A 126 16.00 2.28 -1.09
N LEU A 127 14.95 1.62 -0.59
CA LEU A 127 13.84 2.30 0.08
C LEU A 127 14.29 3.03 1.34
N TYR A 128 15.25 2.50 2.10
CA TYR A 128 15.78 3.18 3.28
C TYR A 128 16.42 4.52 2.92
N ARG A 129 17.36 4.49 1.98
CA ARG A 129 18.08 5.66 1.52
C ARG A 129 17.14 6.71 0.93
N ASP A 130 16.19 6.27 0.11
CA ASP A 130 15.42 7.17 -0.73
C ASP A 130 14.10 7.62 -0.08
N ILE A 131 13.61 6.92 0.97
CA ILE A 131 12.28 7.18 1.54
C ILE A 131 12.24 7.01 3.06
N VAL A 132 12.52 5.80 3.58
CA VAL A 132 12.23 5.47 4.99
C VAL A 132 13.03 6.37 5.93
N SER A 133 14.30 6.64 5.62
CA SER A 133 15.17 7.52 6.42
C SER A 133 14.68 8.97 6.52
N GLN A 134 13.78 9.41 5.62
CA GLN A 134 13.20 10.75 5.63
C GLN A 134 11.94 10.83 6.51
N VAL A 135 11.36 9.69 6.89
CA VAL A 135 10.21 9.62 7.79
C VAL A 135 10.70 9.72 9.24
N PRO A 136 10.05 10.48 10.13
CA PRO A 136 10.42 10.52 11.55
C PRO A 136 10.28 9.15 12.24
N LEU A 137 11.25 8.82 13.10
CA LEU A 137 11.14 7.68 14.03
C LEU A 137 9.96 7.89 14.99
N GLY A 138 9.33 6.79 15.41
CA GLY A 138 8.18 6.82 16.31
C GLY A 138 6.98 7.53 15.69
N SER A 139 6.80 7.38 14.37
CA SER A 139 5.65 7.93 13.65
C SER A 139 4.33 7.55 14.36
N GLY A 140 3.29 8.38 14.20
CA GLY A 140 2.06 8.31 15.01
C GLY A 140 1.24 7.02 14.89
N TRP A 141 1.70 6.01 14.17
CA TRP A 141 1.00 4.74 13.90
C TRP A 141 0.52 4.02 15.16
N HIS A 142 1.35 3.96 16.19
CA HIS A 142 1.06 3.25 17.44
C HIS A 142 0.42 4.16 18.50
N THR A 143 0.37 5.48 18.27
CA THR A 143 -0.01 6.48 19.29
C THR A 143 -1.14 7.44 18.88
N GLN A 144 -1.51 7.51 17.59
CA GLN A 144 -2.58 8.40 17.12
C GLN A 144 -3.97 7.94 17.53
N ARG A 145 -4.87 8.92 17.68
CA ARG A 145 -6.28 8.76 18.09
C ARG A 145 -7.21 9.25 16.96
N PRO A 146 -8.41 8.66 16.80
CA PRO A 146 -9.20 7.92 17.80
C PRO A 146 -8.77 6.47 18.10
N GLY A 147 -7.89 5.86 17.31
CA GLY A 147 -7.25 4.56 17.61
C GLY A 147 -5.97 4.35 16.79
N PRO A 148 -5.07 3.46 17.24
CA PRO A 148 -3.81 3.22 16.55
C PRO A 148 -4.05 2.60 15.16
N LEU A 149 -3.15 2.89 14.22
CA LEU A 149 -3.16 2.34 12.86
C LEU A 149 -2.37 1.02 12.75
N ALA A 150 -1.79 0.58 13.86
CA ALA A 150 -1.15 -0.72 14.05
C ALA A 150 -1.76 -1.41 15.28
N GLU A 151 -1.91 -2.73 15.24
CA GLU A 151 -2.37 -3.49 16.40
C GLU A 151 -1.30 -3.61 17.49
N LEU A 152 -0.01 -3.57 17.10
CA LEU A 152 1.07 -3.57 18.06
C LEU A 152 1.03 -2.29 18.92
N PRO A 153 1.25 -2.40 20.25
CA PRO A 153 1.24 -1.24 21.12
C PRO A 153 2.52 -0.40 21.02
N THR A 154 3.62 -1.00 20.58
CA THR A 154 4.93 -0.36 20.44
C THR A 154 5.60 -0.82 19.16
N PRO A 155 6.24 0.09 18.40
CA PRO A 155 6.96 -0.31 17.20
C PRO A 155 8.18 -1.15 17.55
N PHE A 156 8.53 -2.08 16.66
CA PHE A 156 9.82 -2.74 16.68
C PHE A 156 10.92 -1.75 16.31
N VAL A 157 12.13 -1.95 16.86
CA VAL A 157 13.29 -1.11 16.58
C VAL A 157 14.44 -2.00 16.15
N TYR A 158 15.10 -1.64 15.06
CA TYR A 158 16.31 -2.28 14.57
C TYR A 158 17.41 -1.24 14.41
N THR A 159 18.60 -1.60 14.87
CA THR A 159 19.83 -0.86 14.59
C THR A 159 20.77 -1.82 13.89
N SER A 160 21.08 -1.52 12.64
CA SER A 160 22.05 -2.27 11.85
C SER A 160 23.46 -2.22 12.45
N PRO A 161 24.33 -3.20 12.15
CA PRO A 161 25.76 -3.12 12.44
C PRO A 161 26.43 -1.86 11.84
N GLY A 162 25.91 -1.37 10.70
CA GLY A 162 26.37 -0.13 10.05
C GLY A 162 25.90 1.17 10.73
N GLY A 163 25.15 1.09 11.83
CA GLY A 163 24.69 2.25 12.61
C GLY A 163 23.40 2.90 12.10
N ARG A 164 22.81 2.38 11.02
CA ARG A 164 21.47 2.78 10.57
C ARG A 164 20.43 2.30 11.55
N ARG A 165 19.51 3.19 11.95
CA ARG A 165 18.38 2.89 12.83
C ARG A 165 17.07 3.05 12.07
N VAL A 166 16.17 2.12 12.29
CA VAL A 166 14.80 2.11 11.73
C VAL A 166 13.85 1.53 12.76
N ASP A 167 12.60 2.00 12.75
CA ASP A 167 11.52 1.37 13.51
C ASP A 167 10.34 1.00 12.59
N SER A 168 9.50 0.07 13.05
CA SER A 168 8.40 -0.43 12.23
C SER A 168 7.33 0.64 11.95
N ALA A 169 7.14 1.60 12.86
CA ALA A 169 6.29 2.77 12.64
C ALA A 169 6.80 3.63 11.46
N GLN A 170 8.10 3.84 11.36
CA GLN A 170 8.76 4.57 10.27
C GLN A 170 8.57 3.83 8.95
N LEU A 171 8.75 2.50 8.94
CA LEU A 171 8.52 1.66 7.77
C LEU A 171 7.05 1.71 7.32
N LEU A 172 6.10 1.48 8.24
CA LEU A 172 4.68 1.52 7.94
C LEU A 172 4.28 2.87 7.35
N ALA A 173 4.73 3.98 7.93
CA ALA A 173 4.49 5.32 7.39
C ALA A 173 5.09 5.52 5.99
N ALA A 174 6.26 4.93 5.71
CA ALA A 174 6.93 5.04 4.42
C ALA A 174 6.23 4.23 3.31
N MET A 175 5.63 3.07 3.64
CA MET A 175 4.93 2.18 2.70
C MET A 175 3.73 2.83 1.98
N PHE A 176 3.36 4.05 2.36
CA PHE A 176 2.26 4.79 1.80
C PHE A 176 2.70 5.87 0.80
N ILE A 177 2.77 5.49 -0.46
CA ILE A 177 3.24 6.34 -1.55
C ILE A 177 2.19 7.23 -2.20
N THR A 178 2.66 8.33 -2.76
CA THR A 178 1.98 9.08 -3.80
C THR A 178 2.29 8.45 -5.16
N LEU A 179 1.29 8.34 -6.05
CA LEU A 179 1.48 7.88 -7.43
C LEU A 179 2.12 8.95 -8.34
N GLU A 180 2.48 10.10 -7.78
CA GLU A 180 3.04 11.24 -8.51
C GLU A 180 4.49 11.00 -8.93
N HIS A 181 5.13 9.96 -8.41
CA HIS A 181 6.52 9.61 -8.67
C HIS A 181 6.62 8.17 -9.21
N PRO A 182 6.69 7.98 -10.55
CA PRO A 182 6.76 6.64 -11.16
C PRO A 182 7.90 5.75 -10.63
N ALA A 183 9.05 6.34 -10.29
CA ALA A 183 10.17 5.62 -9.69
C ALA A 183 9.80 5.00 -8.34
N LEU A 184 8.99 5.69 -7.52
CA LEU A 184 8.49 5.16 -6.25
C LEU A 184 7.50 4.02 -6.49
N VAL A 185 6.61 4.15 -7.47
CA VAL A 185 5.65 3.08 -7.81
C VAL A 185 6.39 1.79 -8.16
N VAL A 186 7.42 1.87 -8.99
CA VAL A 186 8.25 0.71 -9.38
C VAL A 186 9.00 0.12 -8.19
N ALA A 187 9.61 0.96 -7.35
CA ALA A 187 10.31 0.51 -6.15
C ALA A 187 9.37 -0.24 -5.20
N TYR A 188 8.17 0.29 -4.96
CA TYR A 188 7.19 -0.38 -4.11
C TYR A 188 6.59 -1.64 -4.73
N ALA A 189 6.38 -1.67 -6.05
CA ALA A 189 5.97 -2.91 -6.72
C ALA A 189 6.97 -4.03 -6.46
N ARG A 190 8.26 -3.73 -6.61
CA ARG A 190 9.35 -4.66 -6.33
C ARG A 190 9.38 -5.04 -4.85
N PHE A 191 9.22 -4.08 -3.95
CA PHE A 191 9.18 -4.33 -2.51
C PHE A 191 8.06 -5.30 -2.14
N PHE A 192 6.83 -5.06 -2.60
CA PHE A 192 5.71 -5.93 -2.29
C PHE A 192 5.87 -7.31 -2.92
N HIS A 193 6.41 -7.40 -4.13
CA HIS A 193 6.71 -8.69 -4.74
C HIS A 193 7.72 -9.51 -3.92
N GLU A 194 8.84 -8.90 -3.53
CA GLU A 194 9.86 -9.57 -2.70
C GLU A 194 9.32 -9.89 -1.29
N LEU A 195 8.51 -9.02 -0.69
CA LEU A 195 7.85 -9.26 0.59
C LEU A 195 6.88 -10.45 0.52
N LEU A 196 6.06 -10.56 -0.52
CA LEU A 196 5.13 -11.68 -0.67
C LEU A 196 5.85 -13.00 -0.94
N ALA A 197 6.97 -12.96 -1.66
CA ALA A 197 7.85 -14.12 -1.79
C ALA A 197 8.43 -14.53 -0.43
N PHE A 198 8.85 -13.56 0.39
CA PHE A 198 9.30 -13.83 1.76
C PHE A 198 8.19 -14.40 2.65
N VAL A 199 6.95 -13.89 2.55
CA VAL A 199 5.78 -14.42 3.25
C VAL A 199 5.51 -15.88 2.86
N ALA A 200 5.67 -16.24 1.58
CA ALA A 200 5.53 -17.62 1.13
C ALA A 200 6.58 -18.54 1.77
N VAL A 201 7.84 -18.09 1.85
CA VAL A 201 8.92 -18.82 2.54
C VAL A 201 8.60 -19.00 4.02
N GLU A 202 8.14 -17.96 4.71
CA GLU A 202 7.72 -18.03 6.12
C GLU A 202 6.56 -19.04 6.31
N ARG A 203 5.59 -19.03 5.41
CA ARG A 203 4.46 -19.97 5.42
C ARG A 203 4.92 -21.41 5.27
N ASP A 204 5.84 -21.66 4.34
CA ASP A 204 6.41 -22.98 4.07
C ASP A 204 7.31 -23.46 5.22
N ALA A 205 7.98 -22.55 5.93
CA ALA A 205 8.79 -22.88 7.10
C ALA A 205 7.94 -23.32 8.29
N ILE A 206 6.73 -22.78 8.44
CA ILE A 206 5.87 -23.02 9.61
C ILE A 206 4.89 -24.17 9.36
N ALA A 207 4.40 -24.33 8.14
CA ALA A 207 3.40 -25.34 7.85
C ALA A 207 3.48 -25.85 6.41
N THR A 208 2.88 -27.00 6.17
CA THR A 208 2.66 -27.53 4.81
C THR A 208 1.18 -27.84 4.66
N LEU A 209 0.58 -27.35 3.58
CA LEU A 209 -0.78 -27.69 3.19
C LEU A 209 -0.75 -29.01 2.42
N GLU A 210 -1.38 -30.03 2.99
CA GLU A 210 -1.52 -31.33 2.36
C GLU A 210 -2.65 -31.31 1.30
N PRO A 211 -2.61 -32.18 0.28
CA PRO A 211 -3.61 -32.21 -0.79
C PRO A 211 -5.05 -32.46 -0.32
N ASP A 212 -5.23 -33.01 0.88
CA ASP A 212 -6.52 -33.26 1.52
C ASP A 212 -7.06 -32.04 2.30
N GLY A 213 -6.34 -30.92 2.27
CA GLY A 213 -6.68 -29.69 2.98
C GLY A 213 -6.21 -29.66 4.44
N GLN A 214 -5.47 -30.66 4.92
CA GLN A 214 -4.88 -30.64 6.26
C GLN A 214 -3.64 -29.75 6.31
N ILE A 215 -3.44 -29.06 7.44
CA ILE A 215 -2.24 -28.25 7.69
C ILE A 215 -1.33 -29.02 8.64
N ARG A 216 -0.14 -29.42 8.17
CA ARG A 216 0.90 -30.01 9.02
C ARG A 216 1.84 -28.92 9.50
N LEU A 217 1.87 -28.67 10.82
CA LEU A 217 2.79 -27.72 11.43
C LEU A 217 4.19 -28.31 11.54
N LYS A 218 5.19 -27.52 11.18
CA LYS A 218 6.60 -27.80 11.42
C LYS A 218 6.98 -27.16 12.75
N VAL A 219 7.32 -28.00 13.74
CA VAL A 219 7.67 -27.55 15.08
C VAL A 219 9.08 -28.02 15.39
N GLU A 220 10.01 -27.07 15.53
CA GLU A 220 11.33 -27.38 16.06
C GLU A 220 11.26 -27.48 17.58
N ILE A 221 11.61 -28.65 18.10
CA ILE A 221 11.58 -28.95 19.52
C ILE A 221 13.03 -29.20 19.95
N ALA A 222 13.62 -28.22 20.63
CA ALA A 222 14.99 -28.33 21.13
C ALA A 222 15.10 -29.35 22.28
N ARG A 223 14.06 -29.47 23.10
CA ARG A 223 13.97 -30.44 24.21
C ARG A 223 12.56 -30.99 24.36
N PRO A 224 12.38 -32.27 24.71
CA PRO A 224 11.06 -32.90 24.81
C PRO A 224 10.07 -32.18 25.74
N GLU A 225 10.54 -31.58 26.83
CA GLU A 225 9.73 -30.79 27.77
C GLU A 225 9.15 -29.51 27.16
N ASP A 226 9.78 -28.99 26.10
CA ASP A 226 9.33 -27.79 25.40
C ASP A 226 8.32 -28.10 24.28
N ALA A 227 8.01 -29.38 24.04
CA ALA A 227 7.16 -29.82 22.93
C ALA A 227 5.78 -29.14 22.96
N GLY A 228 5.13 -29.09 24.13
CA GLY A 228 3.82 -28.43 24.29
C GLY A 228 3.88 -26.93 23.99
N PRO A 229 4.71 -26.15 24.70
CA PRO A 229 4.88 -24.72 24.44
C PRO A 229 5.32 -24.38 23.01
N ALA A 230 6.27 -25.14 22.44
CA ALA A 230 6.73 -24.92 21.07
C ALA A 230 5.63 -25.17 20.03
N THR A 231 4.84 -26.24 20.21
CA THR A 231 3.71 -26.55 19.33
C THR A 231 2.63 -25.47 19.40
N MET A 232 2.31 -24.98 20.60
CA MET A 232 1.34 -23.89 20.76
C MET A 232 1.81 -22.59 20.10
N ARG A 233 3.08 -22.23 20.24
CA ARG A 233 3.65 -21.06 19.56
C ARG A 233 3.60 -21.20 18.04
N ALA A 234 3.98 -22.35 17.51
CA ALA A 234 3.92 -22.62 16.08
C ALA A 234 2.48 -22.56 15.54
N LEU A 235 1.51 -23.11 16.29
CA LEU A 235 0.09 -23.05 15.93
C LEU A 235 -0.43 -21.61 15.93
N GLU A 236 -0.15 -20.82 16.96
CA GLU A 236 -0.60 -19.42 17.01
C GLU A 236 0.04 -18.57 15.92
N ARG A 237 1.33 -18.78 15.64
CA ARG A 237 2.00 -18.11 14.51
C ARG A 237 1.38 -18.51 13.17
N ALA A 238 1.09 -19.81 12.96
CA ALA A 238 0.43 -20.27 11.75
C ALA A 238 -0.97 -19.65 11.60
N LYS A 239 -1.78 -19.64 12.65
CA LYS A 239 -3.10 -18.99 12.63
C LYS A 239 -2.98 -17.51 12.28
N ALA A 240 -2.02 -16.79 12.86
CA ALA A 240 -1.80 -15.39 12.55
C ALA A 240 -1.38 -15.19 11.08
N LEU A 241 -0.38 -15.93 10.59
CA LEU A 241 0.18 -15.73 9.25
C LEU A 241 -0.76 -16.13 8.10
N TYR A 242 -1.54 -17.20 8.28
CA TYR A 242 -2.54 -17.65 7.31
C TYR A 242 -3.88 -16.91 7.48
N GLY A 243 -4.19 -16.44 8.69
CA GLY A 243 -5.39 -15.67 9.01
C GLY A 243 -5.24 -14.15 8.82
N SER A 244 -4.01 -13.66 8.58
CA SER A 244 -3.73 -12.23 8.40
C SER A 244 -4.54 -11.66 7.24
N ARG A 245 -5.28 -10.60 7.57
CA ARG A 245 -6.06 -9.86 6.60
C ARG A 245 -5.17 -8.88 5.84
N THR A 246 -4.23 -8.20 6.52
CA THR A 246 -3.35 -7.24 5.87
C THR A 246 -2.43 -7.92 4.86
N LEU A 247 -1.85 -9.10 5.16
CA LEU A 247 -1.03 -9.83 4.18
C LEU A 247 -1.80 -10.25 2.93
N ARG A 248 -3.07 -10.67 3.08
CA ARG A 248 -3.91 -11.03 1.92
C ARG A 248 -4.14 -9.81 1.04
N GLU A 249 -4.51 -8.70 1.66
CA GLU A 249 -4.78 -7.45 0.98
C GLU A 249 -3.51 -6.84 0.34
N LEU A 250 -2.32 -7.02 0.95
CA LEU A 250 -1.05 -6.68 0.32
C LEU A 250 -0.77 -7.49 -0.94
N GLY A 251 -1.24 -8.74 -1.01
CA GLY A 251 -1.25 -9.56 -2.22
C GLY A 251 -2.01 -8.89 -3.37
N ASP A 252 -3.27 -8.53 -3.10
CA ASP A 252 -4.14 -7.85 -4.07
C ASP A 252 -3.50 -6.53 -4.54
N VAL A 253 -2.91 -5.78 -3.61
CA VAL A 253 -2.19 -4.53 -3.89
C VAL A 253 -0.96 -4.76 -4.78
N ALA A 254 -0.16 -5.79 -4.52
CA ALA A 254 1.02 -6.07 -5.33
C ALA A 254 0.65 -6.43 -6.78
N ASP A 255 -0.37 -7.27 -6.94
CA ASP A 255 -0.89 -7.65 -8.26
C ASP A 255 -1.40 -6.43 -9.03
N LEU A 256 -2.07 -5.54 -8.31
CA LEU A 256 -2.58 -4.30 -8.84
C LEU A 256 -1.44 -3.36 -9.29
N ILE A 257 -0.44 -3.11 -8.45
CA ILE A 257 0.72 -2.30 -8.82
C ILE A 257 1.44 -2.92 -10.03
N ASN A 258 1.64 -4.24 -10.06
CA ASN A 258 2.29 -4.92 -11.18
C ASN A 258 1.55 -4.70 -12.51
N GLN A 259 0.22 -4.70 -12.49
CA GLN A 259 -0.59 -4.35 -13.66
C GLN A 259 -0.41 -2.88 -14.07
N THR A 260 -0.06 -1.98 -13.14
CA THR A 260 0.19 -0.56 -13.45
C THR A 260 1.59 -0.22 -13.96
N ILE A 261 2.60 -1.05 -13.69
CA ILE A 261 4.01 -0.75 -14.00
C ILE A 261 4.22 -0.35 -15.48
N PRO A 262 3.67 -1.06 -16.49
CA PRO A 262 3.84 -0.68 -17.89
C PRO A 262 3.34 0.73 -18.19
N TYR A 263 2.32 1.19 -17.47
CA TYR A 263 1.71 2.51 -17.65
C TYR A 263 2.48 3.61 -16.92
N ALA A 264 3.06 3.32 -15.75
CA ALA A 264 3.88 4.26 -14.99
C ALA A 264 5.22 4.53 -15.68
N LEU A 265 5.83 3.50 -16.29
CA LEU A 265 7.14 3.58 -16.94
C LEU A 265 7.15 4.31 -18.28
N GLN A 266 6.01 4.39 -18.98
CA GLN A 266 5.97 4.97 -20.32
C GLN A 266 5.83 6.50 -20.33
N GLY A 267 5.46 7.14 -19.21
CA GLY A 267 5.22 8.60 -19.15
C GLY A 267 4.18 9.13 -20.15
N ALA A 268 3.53 8.24 -20.89
CA ALA A 268 2.72 8.53 -22.05
C ALA A 268 1.50 7.61 -22.02
N GLY A 269 0.36 8.17 -21.63
CA GLY A 269 -0.91 7.58 -21.96
C GLY A 269 -1.12 7.71 -23.47
N TYR A 270 -0.65 6.74 -24.26
CA TYR A 270 -1.19 6.58 -25.59
C TYR A 270 -2.50 5.79 -25.47
N VAL A 271 -3.58 6.43 -25.90
CA VAL A 271 -4.77 5.76 -26.43
C VAL A 271 -4.31 5.08 -27.71
N HIS A 272 -4.50 3.77 -27.81
CA HIS A 272 -4.47 3.15 -29.13
C HIS A 272 -5.72 3.63 -29.87
N VAL A 273 -5.50 4.49 -30.87
CA VAL A 273 -6.44 4.76 -31.96
C VAL A 273 -6.49 3.48 -32.81
N ASP A 274 -7.69 3.21 -33.34
CA ASP A 274 -8.20 1.92 -33.83
C ASP A 274 -7.28 1.03 -34.69
N GLY A 275 -7.64 -0.26 -34.61
CA GLY A 275 -7.33 -1.37 -35.52
C GLY A 275 -8.07 -2.62 -35.08
#